data_AF-A0AAU6MTU5-F1
#
_entry.id   AF-A0AAU6MTU5-F1
#
_cell.length_a   1.000
_cell.length_b   1.000
_cell.length_c   1.000
_cell.angle_alpha   90.00
_cell.angle_beta   90.00
_cell.angle_gamma   90.00
#
_symmetry.space_group_name_H-M   'P 1'
#
loop_
_entity.id
_entity.type
_entity.pdbx_description
1 polymer ?
#
loop_
_entity_poly.entity_id
_entity_poly.type
_entity_poly.pdbx_seq_one_letter_code
_entity_poly.pdbx_strand_id
1 'polypeptide(L)'
;MAVFTAALVARHSDKVVSVTASGMDDGAEVVQWTDKNKPNQHWNLVATTGGYYNVIAVHSGKALSVTASDTEDGGTVVQWTNKGKPNQEWKLVQKDDGYFSLEARHSGKLLSVIGEDTADGAKLVQWTDKDKPNQHFRLG
;
A
#
# COMPACT_ATOMS: atom_id res chain seq x y z
N MET A 1 -20.45 3.21 6.44
CA MET A 1 -19.12 3.45 5.84
C MET A 1 -18.73 2.16 5.15
N ALA A 2 -18.49 2.17 3.85
CA ALA A 2 -18.12 0.95 3.14
C ALA A 2 -16.70 0.56 3.54
N VAL A 3 -16.53 -0.70 3.94
CA VAL A 3 -15.24 -1.33 4.21
C VAL A 3 -15.15 -2.51 3.27
N PHE A 4 -14.06 -2.59 2.52
CA PHE A 4 -13.76 -3.72 1.67
C PHE A 4 -12.43 -4.34 2.13
N THR A 5 -12.36 -5.66 2.21
CA THR A 5 -11.18 -6.40 2.65
C THR A 5 -10.64 -7.22 1.50
N ALA A 6 -9.38 -7.02 1.15
CA ALA A 6 -8.69 -7.84 0.14
C ALA A 6 -7.18 -7.77 0.26
N ALA A 7 -6.52 -8.65 -0.48
CA ALA A 7 -5.12 -8.48 -0.83
C ALA A 7 -4.97 -7.42 -1.95
N LEU A 8 -3.84 -6.70 -1.94
CA LEU A 8 -3.44 -5.79 -3.02
C LEU A 8 -2.37 -6.47 -3.85
N VAL A 9 -2.72 -6.95 -5.04
CA VAL A 9 -1.84 -7.74 -5.92
C VAL A 9 -1.13 -6.83 -6.91
N ALA A 10 0.20 -6.78 -6.88
CA ALA A 10 1.00 -6.00 -7.82
C ALA A 10 0.97 -6.61 -9.23
N ARG A 11 0.78 -5.77 -10.26
CA ARG A 11 0.63 -6.21 -11.66
C ARG A 11 1.86 -6.92 -12.21
N HIS A 12 3.06 -6.50 -11.81
CA HIS A 12 4.32 -6.98 -12.41
C HIS A 12 4.81 -8.31 -11.83
N SER A 13 4.37 -8.67 -10.62
CA SER A 13 4.91 -9.82 -9.88
C SER A 13 3.86 -10.82 -9.40
N ASP A 14 2.57 -10.48 -9.49
CA ASP A 14 1.46 -11.22 -8.88
C ASP A 14 1.61 -11.44 -7.36
N LYS A 15 2.51 -10.69 -6.71
CA LYS A 15 2.71 -10.70 -5.26
C LYS A 15 1.81 -9.69 -4.57
N VAL A 16 1.57 -9.92 -3.29
CA VAL A 16 0.65 -9.11 -2.49
C VAL A 16 1.40 -8.17 -1.55
N VAL A 17 0.85 -6.97 -1.35
CA VAL A 17 1.32 -6.03 -0.32
C VAL A 17 1.12 -6.65 1.06
N SER A 18 2.21 -6.73 1.83
CA SER A 18 2.29 -7.48 3.08
C SER A 18 3.08 -6.71 4.13
N VAL A 19 2.63 -6.75 5.39
CA VAL A 19 3.49 -6.33 6.51
C VAL A 19 4.50 -7.44 6.82
N THR A 20 5.78 -7.10 6.89
CA THR A 20 6.87 -8.07 7.13
C THR A 20 6.65 -8.80 8.46
N ALA A 21 6.80 -10.12 8.44
CA ALA A 21 6.73 -11.00 9.61
C ALA A 21 5.46 -10.84 10.49
N SER A 22 4.36 -10.31 9.95
CA SER A 22 3.16 -9.94 10.72
C SER A 22 3.47 -9.03 11.93
N GLY A 23 4.46 -8.15 11.79
CA GLY A 23 4.83 -7.20 12.85
C GLY A 23 3.61 -6.42 13.36
N MET A 24 3.59 -6.15 14.66
CA MET A 24 2.49 -5.42 15.33
C MET A 24 2.88 -4.00 15.72
N ASP A 25 4.15 -3.64 15.56
CA ASP A 25 4.69 -2.34 15.96
C ASP A 25 4.51 -1.29 14.87
N ASP A 26 4.48 -0.03 15.30
CA ASP A 26 4.60 1.12 14.40
C ASP A 26 5.98 1.10 13.72
N GLY A 27 5.99 1.33 12.41
CA GLY A 27 7.22 1.31 11.62
C GLY A 27 7.61 -0.06 11.07
N ALA A 28 6.84 -1.12 11.33
CA ALA A 28 7.08 -2.40 10.66
C ALA A 28 6.96 -2.22 9.14
N GLU A 29 7.99 -2.70 8.42
CA GLU A 29 8.12 -2.50 6.98
C GLU A 29 6.99 -3.18 6.21
N VAL A 30 6.60 -2.55 5.10
CA VAL A 30 5.68 -3.13 4.12
C VAL A 30 6.47 -3.57 2.91
N VAL A 31 6.26 -4.82 2.51
CA VAL A 31 6.95 -5.50 1.41
C VAL A 31 5.93 -6.17 0.50
N GLN A 32 6.34 -6.57 -0.70
CA GLN A 32 5.56 -7.57 -1.43
C GLN A 32 5.95 -8.98 -0.95
N TRP A 33 5.02 -9.90 -1.00
CA TRP A 33 5.28 -11.30 -0.70
C TRP A 33 4.36 -12.20 -1.53
N THR A 34 4.80 -13.42 -1.82
CA THR A 34 3.95 -14.49 -2.36
C THR A 34 2.66 -14.60 -1.54
N ASP A 35 1.50 -14.63 -2.18
CA ASP A 35 0.24 -14.74 -1.46
C ASP A 35 0.17 -16.06 -0.68
N LYS A 36 0.02 -15.96 0.64
CA LYS A 36 -0.15 -17.08 1.58
C LYS A 36 -1.51 -17.00 2.28
N ASN A 37 -2.39 -16.12 1.81
CA ASN A 37 -3.69 -15.83 2.38
C ASN A 37 -3.63 -15.56 3.90
N LYS A 38 -2.63 -14.77 4.33
CA LYS A 38 -2.42 -14.45 5.75
C LYS A 38 -3.01 -13.08 6.10
N PRO A 39 -3.51 -12.86 7.34
CA PRO A 39 -4.10 -11.58 7.73
C PRO A 39 -3.20 -10.35 7.55
N ASN A 40 -1.87 -10.49 7.59
CA ASN A 40 -0.92 -9.41 7.33
C ASN A 40 -0.72 -9.08 5.84
N GLN A 41 -1.38 -9.83 4.95
CA GLN A 41 -1.45 -9.60 3.49
C GLN A 41 -2.81 -9.06 3.06
N HIS A 42 -3.76 -8.95 4.00
CA HIS A 42 -5.11 -8.44 3.77
C HIS A 42 -5.27 -7.05 4.37
N TRP A 43 -5.98 -6.20 3.64
CA TRP A 43 -6.15 -4.78 3.98
C TRP A 43 -7.61 -4.40 3.91
N ASN A 44 -8.08 -3.67 4.91
CA ASN A 44 -9.36 -2.99 4.93
C ASN A 44 -9.22 -1.62 4.27
N LEU A 45 -9.91 -1.39 3.16
CA LEU A 45 -10.00 -0.09 2.52
C LEU A 45 -11.19 0.66 3.11
N VAL A 46 -10.89 1.70 3.88
CA VAL A 46 -11.87 2.46 4.68
C VAL A 46 -11.96 3.87 4.13
N ALA A 47 -13.06 4.18 3.42
CA ALA A 47 -13.25 5.46 2.73
C ALA A 47 -13.26 6.65 3.70
N THR A 48 -12.42 7.66 3.49
CA THR A 48 -12.40 8.90 4.28
C THR A 48 -13.09 10.04 3.53
N THR A 49 -12.71 11.30 3.77
CA THR A 49 -13.29 12.46 3.09
C THR A 49 -12.58 12.73 1.76
N GLY A 50 -13.29 13.30 0.78
CA GLY A 50 -12.68 13.73 -0.49
C GLY A 50 -12.24 12.60 -1.43
N GLY A 51 -12.78 11.38 -1.25
CA GLY A 51 -12.48 10.23 -2.12
C GLY A 51 -11.19 9.48 -1.78
N TYR A 52 -10.60 9.74 -0.62
CA TYR A 52 -9.44 9.02 -0.10
C TYR A 52 -9.86 7.83 0.75
N TYR A 53 -8.90 6.97 1.06
CA TYR A 53 -9.06 5.77 1.87
C TYR A 53 -7.91 5.64 2.86
N ASN A 54 -8.20 5.20 4.08
CA ASN A 54 -7.20 4.53 4.90
C ASN A 54 -7.10 3.08 4.45
N VAL A 55 -5.89 2.56 4.26
CA VAL A 55 -5.62 1.16 3.91
C VAL A 55 -5.07 0.47 5.15
N ILE A 56 -5.90 -0.31 5.84
CA ILE A 56 -5.63 -0.77 7.21
C ILE A 56 -5.34 -2.26 7.22
N ALA A 57 -4.16 -2.66 7.69
CA ALA A 57 -3.77 -4.06 7.79
C ALA A 57 -4.73 -4.82 8.72
N VAL A 58 -5.26 -5.96 8.24
CA VAL A 58 -6.27 -6.73 8.99
C VAL A 58 -5.70 -7.30 10.29
N HIS A 59 -4.43 -7.71 10.33
CA HIS A 59 -3.83 -8.33 11.51
C HIS A 59 -3.55 -7.35 12.66
N SER A 60 -3.13 -6.12 12.34
CA SER A 60 -2.66 -5.15 13.34
C SER A 60 -3.61 -3.97 13.56
N GLY A 61 -4.55 -3.73 12.63
CA GLY A 61 -5.39 -2.53 12.64
C GLY A 61 -4.63 -1.23 12.33
N LYS A 62 -3.40 -1.32 11.82
CA LYS A 62 -2.54 -0.17 11.49
C LYS A 62 -2.64 0.20 10.02
N ALA A 63 -2.47 1.49 9.71
CA ALA A 63 -2.59 2.04 8.37
C ALA A 63 -1.28 1.93 7.57
N LEU A 64 -1.39 1.63 6.28
CA LEU A 64 -0.36 1.81 5.28
C LEU A 64 0.05 3.28 5.22
N SER A 65 1.30 3.58 5.58
CA SER A 65 1.76 4.94 5.86
C SER A 65 3.09 5.20 5.18
N VAL A 66 3.24 6.37 4.55
CA VAL A 66 4.57 6.87 4.14
C VAL A 66 5.29 7.43 5.36
N THR A 67 6.49 6.93 5.62
CA THR A 67 7.29 7.32 6.80
C THR A 67 7.54 8.82 6.83
N ALA A 68 7.38 9.43 8.00
CA ALA A 68 7.67 10.84 8.25
C ALA A 68 7.02 11.86 7.27
N SER A 69 5.96 11.46 6.55
CA SER A 69 5.37 12.25 5.46
C SER A 69 6.40 12.68 4.40
N ASP A 70 7.40 11.83 4.16
CA ASP A 70 8.43 12.05 3.12
C ASP A 70 7.76 12.44 1.80
N THR A 71 8.36 13.36 1.03
CA THR A 71 7.88 13.80 -0.28
C THR A 71 8.77 13.36 -1.42
N GLU A 72 9.91 12.73 -1.14
CA GLU A 72 10.88 12.29 -2.13
C GLU A 72 10.53 10.91 -2.71
N ASP A 73 11.07 10.63 -3.89
CA ASP A 73 11.05 9.29 -4.48
C ASP A 73 11.82 8.31 -3.60
N GLY A 74 11.25 7.13 -3.37
CA GLY A 74 11.85 6.12 -2.50
C GLY A 74 11.48 6.24 -1.02
N GLY A 75 10.63 7.21 -0.66
CA GLY A 75 10.10 7.33 0.71
C GLY A 75 9.46 6.02 1.19
N THR A 76 9.96 5.46 2.29
CA THR A 76 9.59 4.12 2.78
C THR A 76 8.14 4.04 3.22
N VAL A 77 7.45 2.98 2.81
CA VAL A 77 6.10 2.65 3.29
C VAL A 77 6.16 1.62 4.41
N VAL A 78 5.45 1.91 5.50
CA VAL A 78 5.38 1.10 6.72
C VAL A 78 3.92 0.95 7.16
N GLN A 79 3.65 0.07 8.11
CA GLN A 79 2.43 0.23 8.90
C GLN A 79 2.65 1.23 10.05
N TRP A 80 1.62 2.00 10.38
CA TRP A 80 1.64 2.88 11.53
C TRP A 80 0.25 3.01 12.14
N THR A 81 0.17 3.27 13.44
CA THR A 81 -1.07 3.62 14.14
C THR A 81 -1.87 4.63 13.31
N ASN A 82 -3.12 4.28 12.98
CA ASN A 82 -3.96 5.14 12.17
C ASN A 82 -4.32 6.41 12.97
N LYS A 83 -3.85 7.56 12.50
CA LYS A 83 -4.10 8.88 13.08
C LYS A 83 -4.86 9.78 12.10
N GLY A 84 -5.36 9.23 10.98
CA GLY A 84 -6.05 9.98 9.93
C GLY A 84 -5.19 11.07 9.29
N LYS A 85 -3.87 10.86 9.25
CA LYS A 85 -2.96 11.84 8.65
C LYS A 85 -2.92 11.69 7.11
N PRO A 86 -2.66 12.77 6.36
CA PRO A 86 -2.59 12.70 4.89
C PRO A 86 -1.58 11.68 4.34
N ASN A 87 -0.48 11.39 5.05
CA ASN A 87 0.49 10.36 4.65
C ASN A 87 0.03 8.91 4.91
N GLN A 88 -1.20 8.74 5.43
CA GLN A 88 -1.87 7.46 5.67
C GLN A 88 -3.12 7.30 4.79
N GLU A 89 -3.43 8.33 4.00
CA GLU A 89 -4.60 8.40 3.15
C GLU A 89 -4.19 8.26 1.68
N TRP A 90 -4.89 7.39 0.98
CA TRP A 90 -4.58 7.00 -0.39
C TRP A 90 -5.80 7.22 -1.27
N LYS A 91 -5.60 7.83 -2.43
CA LYS A 91 -6.60 7.90 -3.50
C LYS A 91 -6.39 6.71 -4.43
N LEU A 92 -7.47 6.02 -4.77
CA LEU A 92 -7.42 4.95 -5.76
C LEU A 92 -7.63 5.57 -7.15
N VAL A 93 -6.60 5.49 -8.00
CA VAL A 93 -6.62 6.01 -9.37
C VAL A 93 -6.77 4.83 -10.33
N GLN A 94 -7.92 4.72 -10.97
CA GLN A 94 -8.22 3.64 -11.92
C GLN A 94 -7.20 3.57 -13.06
N LYS A 95 -6.83 2.34 -13.41
CA LYS A 95 -6.00 1.98 -14.58
C LYS A 95 -6.80 0.99 -15.45
N ASP A 96 -6.18 0.50 -16.50
CA ASP A 96 -6.71 -0.55 -17.37
C ASP A 96 -6.88 -1.90 -16.65
N ASP A 97 -7.67 -2.79 -17.25
CA ASP A 97 -7.80 -4.20 -16.85
C ASP A 97 -8.12 -4.46 -15.36
N GLY A 98 -8.83 -3.52 -14.72
CA GLY A 98 -9.22 -3.64 -13.31
C GLY A 98 -8.10 -3.35 -12.31
N TYR A 99 -6.97 -2.82 -12.78
CA TYR A 99 -5.90 -2.31 -11.93
C TYR A 99 -6.17 -0.87 -11.49
N PHE A 100 -5.45 -0.43 -10.47
CA PHE A 100 -5.44 0.94 -9.98
C PHE A 100 -4.08 1.26 -9.34
N SER A 101 -3.78 2.54 -9.20
CA SER A 101 -2.68 3.02 -8.36
C SER A 101 -3.21 3.56 -7.04
N LEU A 102 -2.38 3.50 -6.00
CA LEU A 102 -2.64 4.18 -4.73
C LEU A 102 -1.78 5.44 -4.66
N GLU A 103 -2.42 6.61 -4.77
CA GLU A 103 -1.76 7.92 -4.71
C GLU A 103 -1.83 8.48 -3.28
N ALA A 104 -0.69 8.75 -2.66
CA ALA A 104 -0.61 9.30 -1.31
C ALA A 104 -1.11 10.74 -1.28
N ARG A 105 -2.05 11.05 -0.38
CA ARG A 105 -2.69 12.37 -0.31
C ARG A 105 -1.72 13.52 -0.06
N HIS A 106 -0.64 13.28 0.69
CA HIS A 106 0.30 14.34 1.08
C HIS A 106 1.32 14.70 -0.01
N SER A 107 1.70 13.76 -0.87
CA SER A 107 2.79 13.94 -1.84
C SER A 107 2.36 13.83 -3.31
N GLY A 108 1.18 13.25 -3.57
CA GLY A 108 0.74 12.90 -4.94
C GLY A 108 1.55 11.75 -5.57
N LYS A 109 2.39 11.06 -4.80
CA LYS A 109 3.21 9.92 -5.27
C LYS A 109 2.49 8.59 -5.09
N LEU A 110 2.87 7.61 -5.90
CA LEU A 110 2.21 6.31 -5.95
C LEU A 110 2.92 5.29 -5.05
N LEU A 111 2.13 4.44 -4.38
CA LEU A 111 2.62 3.18 -3.83
C LEU A 111 3.31 2.39 -4.95
N SER A 112 4.54 1.93 -4.71
CA SER A 112 5.37 1.30 -5.72
C SER A 112 6.20 0.18 -5.09
N VAL A 113 6.33 -0.96 -5.76
CA VAL A 113 7.35 -1.96 -5.40
C VAL A 113 8.71 -1.46 -5.91
N ILE A 114 9.70 -1.37 -5.03
CA ILE A 114 10.99 -0.75 -5.36
C ILE A 114 11.69 -1.50 -6.52
N GLY A 115 12.18 -0.74 -7.51
CA GLY A 115 13.02 -1.26 -8.59
C GLY A 115 12.36 -2.29 -9.52
N GLU A 116 11.02 -2.37 -9.57
CA GLU A 116 10.29 -3.43 -10.30
C GLU A 116 10.68 -4.85 -9.82
N ASP A 117 11.23 -4.97 -8.61
CA ASP A 117 11.70 -6.23 -8.06
C ASP A 117 10.54 -7.23 -7.93
N THR A 118 10.78 -8.50 -8.25
CA THR A 118 9.81 -9.59 -8.21
C THR A 118 10.11 -10.60 -7.09
N ALA A 119 11.07 -10.32 -6.20
CA ALA A 119 11.39 -11.16 -5.06
C ALA A 119 10.44 -10.95 -3.88
N ASP A 120 10.27 -12.00 -3.06
CA ASP A 120 9.65 -11.87 -1.74
C ASP A 120 10.51 -10.96 -0.85
N GLY A 121 9.86 -10.02 -0.16
CA GLY A 121 10.54 -9.07 0.72
C GLY A 121 10.98 -7.78 0.03
N ALA A 122 10.74 -7.61 -1.28
CA ALA A 122 10.99 -6.33 -1.93
C ALA A 122 10.10 -5.24 -1.30
N LYS A 123 10.71 -4.09 -0.97
CA LYS A 123 10.06 -3.03 -0.20
C LYS A 123 9.01 -2.28 -1.01
N LEU A 124 7.97 -1.83 -0.32
CA LEU A 124 7.07 -0.81 -0.83
C LEU A 124 7.60 0.57 -0.47
N VAL A 125 7.57 1.46 -1.45
CA VAL A 125 7.96 2.86 -1.34
C VAL A 125 6.88 3.72 -1.99
N GLN A 126 6.94 5.04 -1.77
CA GLN A 126 6.29 5.96 -2.70
C GLN A 126 7.25 6.29 -3.85
N TRP A 127 6.70 6.53 -5.04
CA TRP A 127 7.47 7.01 -6.18
C TRP A 127 6.60 7.88 -7.06
N THR A 128 7.21 8.85 -7.75
CA THR A 128 6.57 9.62 -8.81
C THR A 128 5.89 8.68 -9.81
N ASP A 129 4.72 9.06 -10.31
CA ASP A 129 4.03 8.28 -11.33
C ASP A 129 4.90 8.13 -12.59
N LYS A 130 5.20 6.88 -12.95
CA LYS A 130 5.92 6.49 -14.16
C LYS A 130 5.06 5.61 -15.07
N ASP A 131 3.79 5.41 -14.73
CA ASP A 131 2.85 4.50 -15.38
C ASP A 131 3.42 3.08 -15.52
N LYS A 132 4.15 2.63 -14.49
CA LYS A 132 4.85 1.35 -14.49
C LYS A 132 4.02 0.25 -13.80
N PRO A 133 4.09 -1.01 -14.27
CA PRO A 133 3.33 -2.12 -13.69
C PRO A 133 3.58 -2.35 -12.18
N ASN A 134 4.75 -2.01 -11.66
CA ASN A 134 5.05 -2.09 -10.21
C ASN A 134 4.33 -1.02 -9.36
N GLN A 135 3.61 -0.09 -9.98
CA GLN A 135 2.77 0.95 -9.36
C GLN A 135 1.26 0.65 -9.57
N HIS A 136 0.94 -0.47 -10.20
CA HIS A 136 -0.42 -0.89 -10.54
C HIS A 136 -0.80 -2.12 -9.71
N PHE A 137 -1.93 -2.03 -9.01
CA PHE A 137 -2.42 -3.07 -8.12
C PHE A 137 -3.86 -3.44 -8.48
N ARG A 138 -4.24 -4.69 -8.25
CA ARG A 138 -5.63 -5.14 -8.31
C ARG A 138 -6.06 -5.70 -6.96
N LEU A 139 -7.36 -5.78 -6.74
CA LEU A 139 -7.92 -6.49 -5.59
C LEU A 139 -7.84 -8.00 -5.87
N GLY A 140 -7.33 -8.76 -4.89
CA GLY A 140 -7.20 -10.22 -4.92
C GLY A 140 -8.32 -10.94 -4.21
#